data_AF-A0A9E0XGJ8-F1
#
_entry.id   AF-A0A9E0XGJ8-F1
#
_cell.length_a   1.000
_cell.length_b   1.000
_cell.length_c   1.000
_cell.angle_alpha   90.00
_cell.angle_beta   90.00
_cell.angle_gamma   90.00
#
_symmetry.space_group_name_H-M   'P 1'
#
loop_
_entity.id
_entity.type
_entity.pdbx_description
1 polymer ?
#
loop_
_entity_poly.entity_id
_entity_poly.type
_entity_poly.pdbx_seq_one_letter_code
_entity_poly.pdbx_strand_id
1 'polypeptide(L)'
;KELQKERRSQLASSLPVATTSSGIHYCTSVVALPAGELRLLVDELSTRVPSGIIALGTQDGDKAHIFVKVSQDKVGNGIKASELIKHALEIVEGSGGGKAEMAQGAGKAPQKIAEALRKLTSQLP
;
A
#
# COMPACT_ATOMS: atom_id res chain seq x y z
N LYS A 1 0.33 -5.25 23.94
CA LYS A 1 1.09 -4.14 23.34
C LYS A 1 2.37 -4.65 22.67
N GLU A 2 3.22 -5.43 23.36
CA GLU A 2 4.42 -6.04 22.75
C GLU A 2 4.07 -7.11 21.70
N LEU A 3 3.19 -8.06 22.03
CA LEU A 3 2.78 -9.14 21.11
C LEU A 3 2.22 -8.65 19.76
N GLN A 4 1.46 -7.54 19.76
CA GLN A 4 0.93 -6.95 18.53
C GLN A 4 2.04 -6.34 17.67
N LYS A 5 3.06 -5.72 18.30
CA LYS A 5 4.23 -5.18 17.62
C LYS A 5 5.08 -6.29 17.01
N GLU A 6 5.35 -7.35 17.76
CA GLU A 6 6.07 -8.53 17.25
C GLU A 6 5.36 -9.18 16.07
N ARG A 7 4.04 -9.34 16.16
CA ARG A 7 3.23 -9.88 15.06
C ARG A 7 3.29 -9.00 13.81
N ARG A 8 3.17 -7.68 13.93
CA ARG A 8 3.33 -6.77 12.78
C ARG A 8 4.73 -6.85 12.19
N SER A 9 5.76 -6.97 13.03
CA SER A 9 7.13 -7.07 12.55
C SER A 9 7.41 -8.35 11.78
N GLN A 10 6.89 -9.48 12.27
CA GLN A 10 6.92 -10.75 11.56
C GLN A 10 6.13 -10.69 10.25
N LEU A 11 4.96 -10.04 10.26
CA LEU A 11 4.20 -9.83 9.03
C LEU A 11 4.99 -8.98 8.05
N ALA A 12 5.52 -7.84 8.49
CA ALA A 12 6.33 -6.93 7.69
C ALA A 12 7.51 -7.65 7.04
N SER A 13 8.20 -8.54 7.76
CA SER A 13 9.34 -9.30 7.23
C SER A 13 8.94 -10.35 6.19
N SER A 14 7.76 -10.96 6.34
CA SER A 14 7.23 -11.97 5.43
C SER A 14 6.69 -11.43 4.10
N LEU A 15 6.34 -10.14 4.04
CA LEU A 15 5.74 -9.56 2.84
C LEU A 15 6.76 -9.47 1.68
N PRO A 16 6.33 -9.81 0.45
CA PRO A 16 7.22 -9.84 -0.70
C PRO A 16 7.64 -8.43 -1.10
N VAL A 17 8.93 -8.27 -1.37
CA VAL A 17 9.49 -7.09 -2.03
C VAL A 17 9.95 -7.52 -3.41
N ALA A 18 9.45 -6.85 -4.43
CA ALA A 18 9.78 -7.08 -5.83
C ALA A 18 10.45 -5.83 -6.42
N THR A 19 10.98 -5.96 -7.63
CA THR A 19 11.65 -4.88 -8.36
C THR A 19 11.09 -4.82 -9.77
N THR A 20 10.78 -3.63 -10.27
CA THR A 20 10.38 -3.44 -11.68
C THR A 20 11.57 -3.58 -12.63
N SER A 21 11.31 -3.64 -13.93
CA SER A 21 12.37 -3.62 -14.96
C SER A 21 13.23 -2.36 -14.93
N SER A 22 12.67 -1.23 -14.45
CA SER A 22 13.39 0.02 -14.27
C SER A 22 14.17 0.11 -12.94
N GLY A 23 14.17 -0.95 -12.13
CA GLY A 23 14.92 -1.02 -10.87
C GLY A 23 14.18 -0.43 -9.66
N ILE A 24 12.87 -0.20 -9.74
CA ILE A 24 12.10 0.34 -8.62
C ILE A 24 11.65 -0.79 -7.70
N HIS A 25 12.06 -0.75 -6.43
CA HIS A 25 11.53 -1.66 -5.43
C HIS A 25 10.09 -1.33 -5.07
N TYR A 26 9.27 -2.36 -4.92
CA TYR A 26 7.91 -2.20 -4.45
C TYR A 26 7.45 -3.39 -3.60
N CYS A 27 6.51 -3.12 -2.70
CA CYS A 27 5.82 -4.12 -1.89
C CYS A 27 4.32 -3.90 -2.02
N THR A 28 3.61 -4.90 -2.56
CA THR A 28 2.15 -4.90 -2.59
C THR A 28 1.59 -6.18 -2.00
N SER A 29 0.58 -6.05 -1.15
CA SER A 29 -0.10 -7.22 -0.58
C SER A 29 -1.47 -6.87 -0.01
N VAL A 30 -2.37 -7.84 -0.09
CA VAL A 30 -3.54 -7.88 0.79
C VAL A 30 -3.08 -8.43 2.14
N VAL A 31 -3.48 -7.80 3.23
CA VAL A 31 -3.16 -8.23 4.60
C VAL A 31 -4.45 -8.36 5.40
N ALA A 32 -4.44 -9.23 6.42
CA ALA A 32 -5.55 -9.40 7.34
C ALA A 32 -5.29 -8.60 8.62
N LEU A 33 -5.50 -7.28 8.54
CA LEU A 33 -5.32 -6.35 9.67
C LEU A 33 -6.46 -5.34 9.74
N PRO A 34 -6.80 -4.80 10.93
CA PRO A 34 -7.68 -3.65 11.02
C PRO A 34 -7.13 -2.46 10.23
N ALA A 35 -8.00 -1.62 9.67
CA ALA A 35 -7.59 -0.48 8.85
C ALA A 35 -6.64 0.47 9.58
N GLY A 36 -6.82 0.66 10.88
CA GLY A 36 -5.96 1.48 11.73
C GLY A 36 -4.52 0.96 11.88
N GLU A 37 -4.29 -0.34 11.70
CA GLU A 37 -2.94 -0.94 11.76
C GLU A 37 -2.21 -0.94 10.42
N LEU A 38 -2.92 -0.72 9.31
CA LEU A 38 -2.34 -0.72 7.97
C LEU A 38 -1.23 0.32 7.82
N ARG A 39 -1.44 1.53 8.37
CA ARG A 39 -0.42 2.60 8.37
C ARG A 39 0.84 2.21 9.14
N LEU A 40 0.68 1.58 10.30
CA LEU A 40 1.81 1.14 11.12
C LEU A 40 2.66 0.09 10.38
N LEU A 41 2.00 -0.83 9.68
CA LEU A 41 2.69 -1.82 8.85
C LEU A 41 3.41 -1.18 7.66
N VAL A 42 2.80 -0.20 6.99
CA VAL A 42 3.44 0.56 5.90
C VAL A 42 4.65 1.34 6.40
N ASP A 43 4.56 1.97 7.57
CA ASP A 43 5.69 2.69 8.17
C ASP A 43 6.83 1.75 8.52
N GLU A 44 6.53 0.57 9.07
CA GLU A 44 7.54 -0.47 9.32
C GLU A 44 8.19 -0.98 8.02
N LEU A 45 7.39 -1.28 7.00
CA LEU A 45 7.91 -1.65 5.67
C LEU A 45 8.77 -0.56 5.05
N SER A 46 8.49 0.72 5.29
CA SER A 46 9.30 1.81 4.74
C SER A 46 10.72 1.87 5.30
N THR A 47 10.97 1.23 6.44
CA THR A 47 12.34 1.03 6.94
C THR A 47 13.08 -0.07 6.17
N ARG A 48 12.36 -1.08 5.67
CA ARG A 48 12.89 -2.20 4.86
C ARG A 48 13.01 -1.87 3.38
N VAL A 49 12.12 -1.01 2.89
CA VAL A 49 12.07 -0.51 1.51
C VAL A 49 12.25 1.02 1.57
N PRO A 50 13.47 1.51 1.87
CA PRO A 50 13.73 2.94 2.07
C PRO A 50 13.57 3.77 0.79
N SER A 51 13.81 3.16 -0.38
CA SER A 51 13.56 3.73 -1.70
C SER A 51 12.65 2.77 -2.47
N GLY A 52 11.42 3.19 -2.75
CA GLY A 52 10.42 2.34 -3.40
C GLY A 52 8.98 2.76 -3.13
N ILE A 53 8.08 1.83 -3.43
CA ILE A 53 6.63 2.03 -3.36
C ILE A 53 6.00 0.91 -2.53
N ILE A 54 5.22 1.27 -1.52
CA ILE A 54 4.50 0.32 -0.67
C ILE A 54 3.02 0.56 -0.84
N ALA A 55 2.26 -0.45 -1.26
CA ALA A 55 0.81 -0.39 -1.39
C ALA A 55 0.16 -1.61 -0.72
N LEU A 56 -0.48 -1.40 0.42
CA LEU A 56 -1.17 -2.47 1.14
C LEU A 56 -2.67 -2.26 1.08
N GLY A 57 -3.41 -3.37 1.12
CA GLY A 57 -4.85 -3.34 1.28
C GLY A 57 -5.33 -4.32 2.33
N THR A 58 -6.44 -4.00 2.97
CA THR A 58 -7.10 -4.89 3.94
C THR A 58 -8.61 -4.79 3.81
N GLN A 59 -9.30 -5.87 4.12
CA GLN A 59 -10.73 -5.86 4.35
C GLN A 59 -10.96 -5.63 5.85
N ASP A 60 -11.72 -4.58 6.17
CA ASP A 60 -12.17 -4.29 7.53
C ASP A 60 -13.70 -4.21 7.53
N GLY A 61 -14.34 -5.27 8.04
CA GLY A 61 -15.78 -5.47 7.90
C GLY A 61 -16.21 -5.63 6.44
N ASP A 62 -17.10 -4.74 5.99
CA ASP A 62 -17.63 -4.68 4.62
C ASP A 62 -16.86 -3.72 3.70
N LYS A 63 -15.78 -3.11 4.21
CA LYS A 63 -15.01 -2.10 3.46
C LYS A 63 -13.63 -2.60 3.05
N ALA A 64 -13.25 -2.21 1.84
CA ALA A 64 -11.87 -2.22 1.39
C ALA A 64 -11.14 -1.01 1.99
N HIS A 65 -9.92 -1.19 2.46
CA HIS A 65 -9.01 -0.12 2.83
C HIS A 65 -7.71 -0.29 2.07
N ILE A 66 -7.20 0.79 1.48
CA ILE A 66 -5.93 0.80 0.74
C ILE A 66 -5.07 1.95 1.26
N PHE A 67 -3.78 1.67 1.42
CA PHE A 67 -2.78 2.66 1.82
C PHE A 67 -1.56 2.55 0.92
N VAL A 68 -1.09 3.68 0.41
CA VAL A 68 0.05 3.79 -0.49
C VAL A 68 1.07 4.77 0.09
N LYS A 69 2.34 4.37 0.09
CA LYS A 69 3.49 5.22 0.43
C LYS A 69 4.51 5.14 -0.70
N VAL A 70 5.05 6.30 -1.06
CA VAL A 70 6.08 6.45 -2.09
C VAL A 70 7.27 7.18 -1.46
N SER A 71 8.47 6.63 -1.62
CA SER A 71 9.68 7.26 -1.08
C SER A 71 9.98 8.60 -1.77
N GLN A 72 10.65 9.51 -1.06
CA GLN A 72 10.87 10.88 -1.55
C GLN A 72 11.62 10.94 -2.89
N ASP A 73 12.57 10.05 -3.14
CA ASP A 73 13.29 9.97 -4.41
C ASP A 73 12.37 9.56 -5.57
N LYS A 74 11.40 8.67 -5.33
CA LYS A 74 10.40 8.27 -6.34
C LYS A 74 9.37 9.36 -6.58
N VAL A 75 9.01 10.12 -5.55
CA VAL A 75 8.22 11.36 -5.70
C VAL A 75 8.97 12.39 -6.55
N GLY A 76 10.27 12.58 -6.30
CA GLY A 76 11.13 13.44 -7.12
C GLY A 76 11.18 13.02 -8.60
N ASN A 77 11.01 11.74 -8.88
CA ASN A 77 10.92 11.17 -10.23
C ASN A 77 9.48 11.18 -10.80
N GLY A 78 8.55 11.88 -10.16
CA GLY A 78 7.19 12.09 -10.66
C GLY A 78 6.15 11.04 -10.24
N ILE A 79 6.53 10.01 -9.47
CA ILE A 79 5.59 9.00 -8.99
C ILE A 79 4.87 9.51 -7.74
N LYS A 80 3.53 9.63 -7.78
CA LYS A 80 2.75 10.17 -6.65
C LYS A 80 1.77 9.14 -6.10
N ALA A 81 1.79 8.94 -4.78
CA ALA A 81 0.86 8.08 -4.07
C ALA A 81 -0.61 8.48 -4.31
N SER A 82 -0.89 9.79 -4.34
CA SER A 82 -2.23 10.33 -4.59
C SER A 82 -2.77 10.07 -5.99
N GLU A 83 -1.91 9.86 -6.98
CA GLU A 83 -2.31 9.49 -8.35
C GLU A 83 -2.49 7.98 -8.46
N LEU A 84 -1.52 7.20 -7.97
CA LEU A 84 -1.59 5.72 -7.95
C LEU A 84 -2.84 5.19 -7.25
N ILE A 85 -3.20 5.78 -6.10
CA ILE A 85 -4.32 5.27 -5.30
C ILE A 85 -5.68 5.56 -5.94
N LYS A 86 -5.83 6.63 -6.75
CA LYS A 86 -7.13 6.98 -7.35
C LYS A 86 -7.67 5.84 -8.20
N HIS A 87 -6.83 5.29 -9.08
CA HIS A 87 -7.18 4.15 -9.92
C HIS A 87 -7.49 2.88 -9.11
N ALA A 88 -6.77 2.66 -8.01
CA ALA A 88 -7.04 1.55 -7.11
C ALA A 88 -8.40 1.70 -6.40
N LEU A 89 -8.76 2.93 -6.01
CA LEU A 89 -10.01 3.22 -5.31
C LEU A 89 -11.24 3.12 -6.21
N GLU A 90 -11.12 3.45 -7.49
CA GLU A 90 -12.19 3.21 -8.48
C GLU A 90 -12.55 1.73 -8.56
N ILE A 91 -11.55 0.83 -8.56
CA ILE A 91 -11.76 -0.62 -8.61
C ILE A 91 -12.51 -1.12 -7.37
N VAL A 92 -12.13 -0.63 -6.18
CA VAL A 92 -12.82 -1.03 -4.94
C VAL A 92 -14.10 -0.23 -4.65
N GLU A 93 -14.61 0.55 -5.62
CA GLU A 93 -15.82 1.38 -5.50
C GLU A 93 -15.73 2.33 -4.30
N GLY A 94 -14.62 3.05 -4.25
CA GLY A 94 -14.20 3.84 -3.11
C GLY A 94 -13.70 5.24 -3.44
N SER A 95 -13.33 5.94 -2.38
CA SER A 95 -12.75 7.28 -2.44
C SER A 95 -11.70 7.47 -1.36
N GLY A 96 -10.89 8.51 -1.53
CA GLY A 96 -9.71 8.73 -0.69
C GLY A 96 -8.84 9.86 -1.22
N GLY A 97 -7.68 10.01 -0.62
CA GLY A 97 -6.75 11.07 -0.97
C GLY A 97 -5.49 11.06 -0.12
N GLY A 98 -4.66 12.07 -0.32
CA GLY A 98 -3.40 12.23 0.38
C GLY A 98 -2.45 13.13 -0.39
N LYS A 99 -1.18 13.09 0.04
CA LYS A 99 -0.07 13.82 -0.55
C LYS A 99 0.68 12.96 -1.57
N ALA A 100 1.71 13.53 -2.20
CA ALA A 100 2.53 12.80 -3.16
C ALA A 100 3.28 11.62 -2.51
N GLU A 101 3.75 11.78 -1.27
CA GLU A 101 4.45 10.72 -0.54
C GLU A 101 3.54 9.66 0.09
N MET A 102 2.26 9.98 0.32
CA MET A 102 1.38 9.12 1.11
C MET A 102 -0.09 9.39 0.82
N ALA A 103 -0.84 8.33 0.50
CA ALA A 103 -2.28 8.42 0.27
C ALA A 103 -3.02 7.19 0.79
N GLN A 104 -4.29 7.39 1.12
CA GLN A 104 -5.15 6.34 1.66
C GLN A 104 -6.59 6.50 1.17
N GLY A 105 -7.35 5.41 1.20
CA GLY A 105 -8.78 5.47 0.91
C GLY A 105 -9.51 4.19 1.30
N ALA A 106 -10.81 4.22 1.14
CA ALA A 106 -11.68 3.09 1.41
C ALA A 106 -12.78 2.95 0.36
N GLY A 107 -13.27 1.73 0.16
CA GLY A 107 -14.30 1.40 -0.83
C GLY A 107 -15.23 0.28 -0.38
N LYS A 108 -16.28 0.06 -1.17
CA LYS A 108 -17.37 -0.89 -0.85
C LYS A 108 -17.13 -2.32 -1.37
N ALA A 109 -16.06 -2.54 -2.14
CA ALA A 109 -15.77 -3.83 -2.76
C ALA A 109 -14.45 -4.45 -2.21
N PRO A 110 -14.43 -4.97 -0.96
CA PRO A 110 -13.25 -5.61 -0.36
C PRO A 110 -12.71 -6.80 -1.17
N GLN A 111 -13.58 -7.53 -1.85
CA GLN A 111 -13.20 -8.63 -2.74
C GLN A 111 -12.33 -8.19 -3.93
N LYS A 112 -12.30 -6.90 -4.26
CA LYS A 112 -11.53 -6.34 -5.38
C LYS A 112 -10.17 -5.74 -4.96
N ILE A 113 -9.77 -5.82 -3.69
CA ILE A 113 -8.49 -5.24 -3.23
C ILE A 113 -7.30 -5.83 -4.02
N ALA A 114 -7.26 -7.15 -4.21
CA ALA A 114 -6.16 -7.79 -4.93
C ALA A 114 -6.08 -7.32 -6.40
N GLU A 115 -7.22 -7.03 -7.03
CA GLU A 115 -7.27 -6.44 -8.37
C GLU A 115 -6.76 -5.00 -8.37
N ALA A 116 -7.19 -4.19 -7.39
CA ALA A 116 -6.77 -2.81 -7.23
C ALA A 116 -5.24 -2.67 -7.05
N LEU A 117 -4.64 -3.54 -6.23
CA LEU A 117 -3.18 -3.57 -6.03
C LEU A 117 -2.42 -4.03 -7.28
N ARG A 118 -2.97 -4.99 -8.04
CA ARG A 118 -2.39 -5.39 -9.33
C ARG A 118 -2.44 -4.25 -10.34
N LYS A 119 -3.55 -3.52 -10.42
CA LYS A 119 -3.66 -2.33 -11.29
C LYS A 119 -2.63 -1.28 -10.91
N LEU A 120 -2.45 -0.98 -9.62
CA LEU A 120 -1.43 -0.05 -9.15
C LEU A 120 -0.03 -0.49 -9.58
N THR A 121 0.30 -1.76 -9.39
CA THR A 121 1.62 -2.32 -9.76
C THR A 121 1.89 -2.21 -11.25
N SER A 122 0.86 -2.37 -12.10
CA SER A 122 0.99 -2.22 -13.57
C SER A 122 1.28 -0.80 -14.05
N GLN A 123 1.11 0.22 -13.21
CA GLN A 123 1.41 1.62 -13.52
C GLN A 123 2.85 2.00 -13.14
N LEU A 124 3.58 1.11 -12.47
CA LEU A 124 4.95 1.36 -12.12
C LEU A 124 5.84 1.22 -13.36
N PRO A 125 6.79 2.14 -13.58
CA PRO A 125 7.69 2.11 -14.73
C PRO A 125 8.75 1.00 -14.62
#